data_AF-D7DZH0-F1
#
_entry.id   AF-D7DZH0-F1
#
_cell.length_a   1.000
_cell.length_b   1.000
_cell.length_c   1.000
_cell.angle_alpha   90.00
_cell.angle_beta   90.00
_cell.angle_gamma   90.00
#
_symmetry.space_group_name_H-M   'P 1'
#
loop_
_entity.id
_entity.type
_entity.pdbx_description
1 polymer ?
#
loop_
_entity_poly.entity_id
_entity_poly.type
_entity_poly.pdbx_seq_one_letter_code
_entity_poly.pdbx_strand_id
1 'polypeptide(L)' 'MNETTVGEQNSSESDDLLPEYNFDYSKACPNRFASTSEKRITVILDPDVAKIFQISEGLNRALGCLLSAIPEK' A
#
# COMPACT_ATOMS: atom_id res chain seq x y z
N MET A 1 -34.08 36.40 -9.46
CA MET A 1 -33.01 35.47 -9.89
C MET A 1 -31.74 36.29 -10.01
N ASN A 2 -30.66 35.92 -9.31
CA ASN A 2 -29.34 36.52 -9.50
C ASN A 2 -28.47 35.56 -10.32
N GLU A 3 -27.93 36.08 -11.41
CA GLU A 3 -27.19 35.36 -12.43
C GLU A 3 -25.77 35.04 -11.93
N THR A 4 -25.35 33.78 -12.04
CA THR A 4 -23.99 33.33 -11.71
C THR A 4 -23.11 33.48 -12.94
N THR A 5 -22.19 34.45 -12.90
CA THR A 5 -21.13 34.62 -13.90
C THR A 5 -20.10 33.50 -13.74
N VAL A 6 -20.04 32.59 -14.71
CA VAL A 6 -19.00 31.55 -14.79
C VAL A 6 -17.70 32.23 -15.22
N GLY A 7 -16.80 32.44 -14.25
CA GLY A 7 -15.43 32.89 -14.49
C GLY A 7 -14.59 31.71 -14.97
N GLU A 8 -14.03 31.85 -16.16
CA GLU A 8 -13.17 30.87 -16.79
C GLU A 8 -11.70 31.05 -16.39
N GLN A 9 -10.93 29.96 -16.53
CA GLN A 9 -9.45 29.88 -16.63
C GLN A 9 -8.66 29.67 -15.32
N ASN A 10 -8.17 28.44 -15.06
CA ASN A 10 -6.76 28.07 -15.28
C ASN A 10 -6.40 26.72 -14.65
N SER A 11 -5.71 25.90 -15.44
CA SER A 11 -5.12 24.62 -15.08
C SER A 11 -3.96 24.77 -14.10
N SER A 12 -4.20 24.46 -12.83
CA SER A 12 -3.22 23.83 -11.97
C SER A 12 -4.00 23.04 -10.94
N GLU A 13 -3.59 21.79 -10.71
CA GLU A 13 -4.12 20.84 -9.75
C GLU A 13 -4.07 21.40 -8.31
N SER A 14 -4.88 22.41 -8.01
CA SER A 14 -5.08 22.88 -6.65
C SER A 14 -6.00 21.87 -6.00
N ASP A 15 -5.38 20.96 -5.27
CA ASP A 15 -5.97 20.13 -4.23
C ASP A 15 -7.20 20.84 -3.64
N ASP A 16 -8.40 20.34 -3.98
CA ASP A 16 -9.70 20.88 -3.51
C ASP A 16 -9.86 20.75 -1.98
N LEU A 17 -8.87 20.16 -1.31
CA LEU A 17 -8.80 19.99 0.13
C LEU A 17 -8.28 21.25 0.82
N LEU A 18 -8.97 21.61 1.91
CA LEU A 18 -8.53 22.72 2.76
C LEU A 18 -7.20 22.37 3.46
N PRO A 19 -6.36 23.37 3.81
CA PRO A 19 -5.06 23.15 4.45
C PRO A 19 -5.13 22.30 5.72
N GLU A 20 -6.25 22.31 6.44
CA GLU A 20 -6.50 21.53 7.65
C GLU A 20 -6.54 20.00 7.40
N TYR A 21 -6.74 19.58 6.15
CA TYR A 21 -6.73 18.17 5.75
C TYR A 21 -5.33 17.65 5.38
N ASN A 22 -4.28 18.48 5.51
CA ASN A 22 -2.89 18.04 5.38
C ASN A 22 -2.42 17.31 6.64
N PHE A 23 -2.84 16.05 6.80
CA PHE A 23 -2.51 15.25 7.97
C PHE A 23 -1.07 14.75 7.95
N ASP A 24 -0.38 14.88 9.08
CA ASP A 24 0.91 14.22 9.31
C ASP A 24 0.70 12.73 9.62
N TYR A 25 0.70 11.91 8.57
CA TYR A 25 0.51 10.45 8.69
C TYR A 25 1.61 9.74 9.48
N SER A 26 2.76 10.39 9.75
CA SER A 26 3.78 9.82 10.65
C SER A 26 3.30 9.72 12.10
N LYS A 27 2.30 10.54 12.48
CA LYS A 27 1.64 10.53 13.79
C LYS A 27 0.33 9.72 13.80
N ALA A 28 -0.02 9.07 12.70
CA ALA A 28 -1.27 8.34 12.61
C ALA A 28 -1.29 7.12 13.55
N CYS A 29 -2.38 6.97 14.30
CA CYS A 29 -2.60 5.76 15.09
C CYS A 29 -3.04 4.59 14.18
N PRO A 30 -2.67 3.34 14.51
CA PRO A 30 -3.20 2.16 13.85
C PRO A 30 -4.73 2.15 13.85
N ASN A 31 -5.33 1.75 12.73
CA ASN A 31 -6.78 1.74 12.58
C ASN A 31 -7.42 0.74 13.56
N ARG A 32 -8.21 1.23 14.53
CA ARG A 32 -8.89 0.39 15.55
C ARG A 32 -9.91 -0.59 14.99
N PHE A 33 -10.41 -0.36 13.78
CA PHE A 33 -11.36 -1.22 13.09
C PHE A 33 -10.68 -2.18 12.11
N ALA A 34 -9.40 -1.96 11.81
CA ALA A 34 -8.64 -2.94 11.06
C ALA A 34 -8.35 -4.12 12.00
N SER A 35 -8.67 -5.32 11.56
CA SER A 35 -8.22 -6.53 12.23
C SER A 35 -6.69 -6.52 12.24
N THR A 36 -6.09 -6.24 13.38
CA THR A 36 -4.64 -6.40 13.58
C THR A 36 -4.35 -7.87 13.43
N SER A 37 -3.99 -8.33 12.23
CA SER A 37 -3.59 -9.71 12.01
C SER A 37 -2.28 -9.92 12.76
N GLU A 38 -2.36 -10.46 13.98
CA GLU A 38 -1.28 -10.47 14.98
C GLU A 38 -0.02 -11.25 14.55
N LYS A 39 -0.03 -11.90 13.38
CA LYS A 39 1.10 -12.65 12.82
C LYS A 39 1.22 -12.49 11.30
N ARG A 40 1.17 -11.26 10.78
CA ARG A 40 1.51 -11.01 9.37
C ARG A 40 2.95 -10.52 9.28
N ILE A 41 3.82 -11.35 8.70
CA ILE A 41 5.19 -10.96 8.35
C ILE A 41 5.13 -10.37 6.95
N THR A 42 5.49 -9.09 6.83
CA THR A 42 5.64 -8.43 5.53
C THR A 42 7.10 -8.53 5.10
N VAL A 43 7.32 -9.00 3.88
CA VAL A 43 8.65 -9.13 3.28
C VAL A 43 8.69 -8.28 2.02
N ILE A 44 9.76 -7.52 1.84
CA ILE A 44 10.00 -6.78 0.60
C ILE A 44 10.71 -7.73 -0.36
N LEU A 45 10.16 -7.87 -1.56
CA LEU A 45 10.72 -8.69 -2.63
C LEU A 45 11.41 -7.78 -3.65
N ASP A 46 12.48 -8.28 -4.26
CA ASP A 46 13.08 -7.62 -5.42
C ASP A 46 12.12 -7.66 -6.63
N PRO A 47 12.17 -6.65 -7.53
CA PRO A 47 11.20 -6.51 -8.62
C PRO A 47 11.17 -7.70 -9.59
N ASP A 48 12.29 -8.39 -9.78
CA ASP A 48 12.42 -9.59 -10.60
C ASP A 48 11.70 -10.79 -9.98
N VAL A 49 11.85 -10.99 -8.66
CA VAL A 49 11.15 -12.04 -7.91
C VAL A 49 9.65 -11.76 -7.87
N ALA A 50 9.25 -10.51 -7.64
CA ALA A 50 7.84 -10.10 -7.58
C ALA A 50 7.09 -10.29 -8.91
N LYS A 51 7.78 -10.19 -10.05
CA LYS A 51 7.19 -10.46 -11.38
C LYS A 51 6.76 -11.92 -11.53
N ILE A 52 7.53 -12.84 -10.95
CA ILE A 52 7.31 -14.28 -11.05
C ILE A 52 6.31 -14.74 -9.98
N PHE A 53 6.46 -14.25 -8.76
CA PHE A 53 5.63 -14.63 -7.61
C PHE A 53 4.66 -13.50 -7.24
N GLN A 54 3.53 -13.47 -7.93
CA GLN A 54 2.47 -12.48 -7.68
C GLN A 54 1.69 -12.74 -6.38
N ILE A 55 1.75 -13.97 -5.84
CA ILE A 55 1.06 -14.38 -4.62
C ILE A 55 2.03 -14.99 -3.61
N SER A 56 1.81 -14.71 -2.33
CA SER A 56 2.66 -15.20 -1.23
C SER A 56 2.64 -16.73 -1.10
N GLU A 57 1.53 -17.37 -1.45
CA GLU A 57 1.40 -18.84 -1.38
C GLU A 57 2.41 -19.55 -2.29
N GLY A 58 2.56 -19.09 -3.54
CA GLY A 58 3.48 -19.68 -4.51
C GLY A 58 4.94 -19.54 -4.07
N LEU A 59 5.31 -18.39 -3.52
CA LEU A 59 6.64 -18.14 -2.97
C LEU A 59 6.92 -19.03 -1.76
N ASN A 60 6.00 -19.12 -0.81
CA ASN A 60 6.16 -19.95 0.39
C ASN A 60 6.31 -21.43 0.04
N ARG A 61 5.54 -21.91 -0.96
CA ARG A 61 5.67 -23.28 -1.45
C ARG A 61 7.03 -23.55 -2.07
N ALA A 62 7.52 -22.63 -2.92
CA ALA A 62 8.84 -22.76 -3.53
C ALA A 62 9.97 -22.77 -2.49
N LEU A 63 9.92 -21.85 -1.52
CA LEU A 63 10.86 -21.82 -0.39
C LEU A 63 10.79 -23.10 0.44
N GLY A 64 9.60 -23.63 0.73
CA GLY A 64 9.42 -24.88 1.46
C GLY A 64 10.01 -26.10 0.71
N CYS A 65 9.83 -26.16 -0.61
CA CYS A 65 10.45 -27.18 -1.44
C CYS A 65 11.97 -27.09 -1.42
N LEU A 66 12.53 -25.87 -1.51
CA LEU A 66 13.97 -25.65 -1.42
C LEU A 66 14.52 -26.08 -0.06
N LEU A 67 13.83 -25.72 1.02
CA LEU A 67 14.23 -26.10 2.38
C LEU A 67 14.23 -27.62 2.57
N SER A 68 13.28 -28.33 1.96
CA SER A 68 13.18 -29.79 2.01
C SER A 68 14.25 -30.50 1.17
N ALA A 69 14.77 -29.83 0.14
CA ALA A 69 15.83 -30.34 -0.72
C ALA A 69 17.23 -30.13 -0.12
N ILE A 70 17.35 -29.22 0.86
CA ILE A 70 18.59 -29.02 1.60
C ILE A 70 18.66 -30.10 2.68
N PRO A 71 19.66 -31.00 2.67
CA PRO A 71 19.80 -32.00 3.72
C PRO A 71 20.09 -31.32 5.05
N GLU A 72 19.38 -31.72 6.10
CA GLU A 72 19.70 -31.31 7.48
C GLU A 72 21.12 -31.77 7.80
N LYS A 73 21.92 -30.84 8.33
CA LYS A 73 23.34 -31.03 8.61
C LYS A 73 23.57 -31.94 9.80
#